data_AF-A0A7X1ZEJ7-F1
#
_entry.id   AF-A0A7X1ZEJ7-F1
#
_cell.length_a   1.000
_cell.length_b   1.000
_cell.length_c   1.000
_cell.angle_alpha   90.00
_cell.angle_beta   90.00
_cell.angle_gamma   90.00
#
_symmetry.space_group_name_H-M   'P 1'
#
loop_
_entity.id
_entity.type
_entity.pdbx_description
1 polymer ?
#
loop_
_entity_poly.entity_id
_entity_poly.type
_entity_poly.pdbx_seq_one_letter_code
_entity_poly.pdbx_strand_id
1 'polypeptide(L)'
;MEPGSGQGPGGGMGQGMGQGMGMGRGGGMAMGPGPGRFMPENFRMMGQSFHAAGQRFAEQARAMGESPDAAEVTALMGSLQEVTAVCRSCHDTFRLIIEDGS
;
A
#
# COMPACT_ATOMS: atom_id res chain seq x y z
N MET A 1 37.55 3.93 36.10
CA MET A 1 38.71 4.81 35.90
C MET A 1 39.71 4.08 35.03
N GLU A 2 39.69 4.36 33.72
CA GLU A 2 40.81 4.79 32.86
C GLU A 2 40.25 5.07 31.46
N PRO A 3 40.90 5.95 30.65
CA PRO A 3 40.24 6.81 29.66
C PRO A 3 40.55 6.41 28.21
N GLY A 4 39.77 6.92 27.25
CA GLY A 4 39.97 6.65 25.82
C GLY A 4 39.38 7.73 24.92
N SER A 5 40.12 8.83 24.82
CA SER A 5 40.00 9.97 23.92
C SER A 5 39.89 9.63 22.43
N GLY A 6 39.06 10.39 21.69
CA GLY A 6 39.01 10.36 20.23
C GLY A 6 38.16 11.47 19.62
N GLN A 7 38.59 12.72 19.77
CA GLN A 7 38.12 13.84 18.93
C GLN A 7 38.78 13.78 17.56
N GLY A 8 37.99 14.05 16.51
CA GLY A 8 38.51 14.45 15.20
C GLY A 8 37.43 15.16 14.38
N PRO A 9 37.55 16.48 14.10
CA PRO A 9 36.68 17.18 13.18
C PRO A 9 37.31 17.19 11.77
N GLY A 10 36.70 16.45 10.84
CA GLY A 10 37.09 16.46 9.43
C GLY A 10 36.03 17.17 8.60
N GLY A 11 36.27 18.44 8.28
CA GLY A 11 35.48 19.20 7.33
C GLY A 11 35.64 18.70 5.90
N GLY A 12 34.60 18.92 5.09
CA GLY A 12 34.61 18.61 3.66
C GLY A 12 33.39 19.21 2.98
N MET A 13 33.48 20.49 2.65
CA MET A 13 32.55 21.19 1.79
C MET A 13 32.54 20.55 0.40
N GLY A 14 31.39 20.05 -0.03
CA GLY A 14 31.11 19.63 -1.40
C GLY A 14 29.84 20.30 -1.89
N GLN A 15 29.98 21.53 -2.38
CA GLN A 15 28.95 22.20 -3.16
C GLN A 15 28.76 21.43 -4.48
N GLY A 16 27.59 20.84 -4.65
CA GLY A 16 27.14 20.23 -5.90
C GLY A 16 25.75 20.75 -6.23
N MET A 17 25.70 21.81 -7.04
CA MET A 17 24.48 22.29 -7.70
C MET A 17 23.97 21.20 -8.65
N GLY A 18 22.97 20.44 -8.21
CA GLY A 18 22.10 19.66 -9.09
C GLY A 18 20.78 20.39 -9.23
N GLN A 19 20.63 21.13 -10.33
CA GLN A 19 19.40 21.81 -10.74
C GLN A 19 18.14 20.98 -10.40
N GLY A 20 17.34 21.48 -9.47
CA GLY A 20 15.94 21.10 -9.34
C GLY A 20 15.17 21.60 -10.57
N MET A 21 15.05 20.75 -11.59
CA MET A 21 14.04 20.89 -12.63
C MET A 21 12.83 20.02 -12.27
N GLY A 22 12.14 20.37 -11.19
CA GLY A 22 10.81 19.87 -10.87
C GLY A 22 9.73 20.71 -11.56
N MET A 23 9.79 20.89 -12.87
CA MET A 23 8.72 21.52 -13.65
C MET A 23 7.85 20.44 -14.31
N GLY A 24 6.76 20.11 -13.63
CA GLY A 24 5.63 19.33 -14.14
C GLY A 24 4.48 19.47 -13.15
N ARG A 25 3.86 20.66 -13.04
CA ARG A 25 2.58 20.99 -13.67
C ARG A 25 1.51 19.89 -13.52
N GLY A 26 0.51 20.21 -12.71
CA GLY A 26 -0.89 19.91 -13.04
C GLY A 26 -1.47 18.70 -12.31
N GLY A 27 -2.61 18.94 -11.66
CA GLY A 27 -3.37 17.95 -10.91
C GLY A 27 -3.78 16.75 -11.75
N GLY A 28 -3.75 15.58 -11.10
CA GLY A 28 -4.14 14.31 -11.70
C GLY A 28 -3.64 13.18 -10.83
N MET A 29 -4.18 13.06 -9.62
CA MET A 29 -4.02 11.84 -8.83
C MET A 29 -4.49 10.67 -9.72
N ALA A 30 -3.57 9.76 -10.09
CA ALA A 30 -3.76 8.50 -10.82
C ALA A 30 -3.10 8.32 -12.22
N MET A 31 -2.24 9.21 -12.73
CA MET A 31 -1.64 9.05 -14.08
C MET A 31 -0.10 8.89 -14.08
N GLY A 32 0.45 7.97 -13.29
CA GLY A 32 1.85 7.55 -13.43
C GLY A 32 2.07 6.62 -14.65
N PRO A 33 3.31 6.42 -15.13
CA PRO A 33 3.63 5.56 -16.29
C PRO A 33 3.47 4.05 -16.00
N GLY A 34 2.73 3.68 -14.97
CA GLY A 34 2.42 2.29 -14.64
C GLY A 34 1.34 1.69 -15.54
N PRO A 35 1.16 0.36 -15.50
CA PRO A 35 0.13 -0.36 -16.27
C PRO A 35 -1.30 0.10 -15.93
N GLY A 36 -1.50 0.72 -14.76
CA GLY A 36 -2.79 1.25 -14.33
C GLY A 36 -3.41 2.26 -15.30
N ARG A 37 -2.62 3.00 -16.09
CA ARG A 37 -3.16 3.98 -17.05
C ARG A 37 -4.06 3.37 -18.14
N PHE A 38 -3.90 2.07 -18.41
CA PHE A 38 -4.70 1.34 -19.40
C PHE A 38 -5.89 0.61 -18.79
N MET A 39 -6.00 0.60 -17.46
CA MET A 39 -7.13 -0.01 -16.76
C MET A 39 -8.29 0.98 -16.67
N PRO A 40 -9.55 0.51 -16.84
CA PRO A 40 -10.74 1.30 -16.57
C PRO A 40 -10.69 1.95 -15.18
N GLU A 41 -11.19 3.19 -15.06
CA GLU A 41 -11.16 3.94 -13.78
C GLU A 41 -11.82 3.16 -12.64
N ASN A 42 -12.98 2.56 -12.90
CA ASN A 42 -13.68 1.71 -11.93
C ASN A 42 -12.83 0.51 -11.47
N PHE A 43 -12.08 -0.11 -12.38
CA PHE A 43 -11.16 -1.21 -12.03
C PHE A 43 -10.04 -0.73 -11.11
N ARG A 44 -9.46 0.44 -11.42
CA ARG A 44 -8.43 1.05 -10.56
C ARG A 44 -8.95 1.40 -9.18
N MET A 45 -10.13 2.03 -9.08
CA MET A 45 -10.73 2.38 -7.79
C MET A 45 -11.03 1.14 -6.94
N MET A 46 -11.53 0.06 -7.54
CA MET A 46 -11.71 -1.21 -6.82
C MET A 46 -10.38 -1.81 -6.37
N GLY A 47 -9.35 -1.76 -7.21
CA GLY A 47 -8.00 -2.18 -6.83
C GLY A 47 -7.45 -1.41 -5.62
N GLN A 48 -7.64 -0.09 -5.58
CA GLN A 48 -7.26 0.73 -4.42
C GLN A 48 -8.06 0.34 -3.16
N SER A 49 -9.36 0.05 -3.31
CA SER A 49 -10.20 -0.41 -2.21
C SER A 49 -9.73 -1.75 -1.66
N PHE A 50 -9.31 -2.67 -2.54
CA PHE A 50 -8.72 -3.95 -2.15
C PHE A 50 -7.42 -3.76 -1.38
N HIS A 51 -6.50 -2.91 -1.89
CA HIS A 51 -5.27 -2.59 -1.17
C HIS A 51 -5.53 -2.00 0.20
N ALA A 52 -6.49 -1.08 0.33
CA ALA A 52 -6.85 -0.49 1.61
C ALA A 52 -7.42 -1.51 2.60
N ALA A 53 -8.32 -2.39 2.16
CA ALA A 53 -8.87 -3.47 2.99
C ALA A 53 -7.79 -4.48 3.41
N GLY A 54 -6.94 -4.89 2.47
CA GLY A 54 -5.84 -5.81 2.73
C GLY A 54 -4.80 -5.23 3.70
N GLN A 55 -4.52 -3.93 3.60
CA GLN A 55 -3.64 -3.22 4.54
C GLN A 55 -4.22 -3.24 5.96
N ARG A 56 -5.51 -2.94 6.14
CA ARG A 56 -6.17 -3.00 7.46
C ARG A 56 -6.13 -4.41 8.05
N PHE A 57 -6.41 -5.42 7.24
CA PHE A 57 -6.30 -6.81 7.66
C PHE A 57 -4.87 -7.17 8.10
N ALA A 58 -3.87 -6.79 7.29
CA ALA A 58 -2.47 -7.05 7.61
C ALA A 58 -2.00 -6.33 8.88
N GLU A 59 -2.45 -5.10 9.11
CA GLU A 59 -2.16 -4.33 10.33
C GLU A 59 -2.74 -5.01 11.56
N GLN A 60 -4.01 -5.43 11.52
CA GLN A 60 -4.64 -6.16 12.61
C GLN A 60 -3.96 -7.50 12.87
N ALA A 61 -3.66 -8.28 11.83
CA ALA A 61 -2.98 -9.56 11.96
C ALA A 61 -1.58 -9.42 12.59
N ARG A 62 -0.84 -8.35 12.27
CA ARG A 62 0.47 -8.06 12.87
C ARG A 62 0.38 -7.56 14.31
N ALA A 63 -0.72 -6.91 14.67
CA ALA A 63 -0.94 -6.40 16.01
C ALA A 63 -1.33 -7.50 17.02
N MET A 64 -1.77 -8.67 16.54
CA MET A 64 -2.17 -9.78 17.40
C MET A 64 -1.00 -10.32 18.22
N GLY A 65 -1.22 -10.46 19.53
CA GLY A 65 -0.31 -11.17 20.41
C GLY A 65 -0.32 -12.69 20.21
N GLU A 66 0.53 -13.38 20.95
CA GLU A 66 0.65 -14.85 20.91
C GLU A 66 -0.59 -15.57 21.48
N SER A 67 -1.41 -14.88 22.27
CA SER A 67 -2.67 -15.37 22.81
C SER A 67 -3.72 -14.26 22.71
N PRO A 68 -4.30 -14.05 21.50
CA PRO A 68 -5.22 -12.97 21.25
C PRO A 68 -6.53 -13.18 22.02
N ASP A 69 -7.08 -12.10 22.56
CA ASP A 69 -8.39 -12.14 23.19
C ASP A 69 -9.54 -12.16 22.16
N ALA A 70 -10.78 -12.30 22.65
CA ALA A 70 -11.95 -12.37 21.79
C ALA A 70 -12.20 -11.08 20.99
N ALA A 71 -11.80 -9.92 21.52
CA ALA A 71 -11.97 -8.64 20.86
C ALA A 71 -10.98 -8.50 19.69
N GLU A 72 -9.72 -8.91 19.88
CA GLU A 72 -8.69 -8.96 18.85
C GLU A 72 -9.09 -9.90 17.69
N VAL A 73 -9.59 -11.10 18.02
CA VAL A 73 -10.09 -12.05 17.02
C VAL A 73 -11.29 -11.48 16.26
N THR A 74 -12.23 -10.83 16.96
CA THR A 74 -13.39 -10.20 16.33
C THR A 74 -12.98 -9.09 15.36
N ALA A 75 -12.02 -8.24 15.75
CA ALA A 75 -11.49 -7.19 14.91
C ALA A 75 -10.86 -7.77 13.62
N LEU A 76 -9.99 -8.78 13.76
CA LEU A 76 -9.37 -9.47 12.62
C LEU A 76 -10.42 -10.06 11.68
N MET A 77 -11.43 -10.74 12.22
CA MET A 77 -12.50 -11.33 11.40
C MET A 77 -13.33 -10.25 10.70
N GLY A 78 -13.52 -9.09 11.32
CA GLY A 78 -14.14 -7.92 10.69
C GLY A 78 -13.37 -7.42 9.48
N SER A 79 -12.05 -7.23 9.58
CA SER A 79 -11.25 -6.80 8.42
C SER A 79 -11.14 -7.87 7.33
N LEU A 80 -11.16 -9.16 7.69
CA LEU A 80 -11.23 -10.24 6.70
C LEU A 80 -12.55 -10.22 5.91
N GLN A 81 -13.66 -9.90 6.58
CA GLN A 81 -14.96 -9.73 5.91
C GLN A 81 -14.90 -8.56 4.92
N GLU A 82 -14.25 -7.45 5.27
CA GLU A 82 -14.06 -6.31 4.34
C GLU A 82 -13.28 -6.72 3.09
N VAL A 83 -12.16 -7.45 3.24
CA VAL A 83 -11.38 -7.97 2.10
C VAL A 83 -12.26 -8.86 1.21
N THR A 84 -13.03 -9.76 1.82
CA THR A 84 -13.90 -10.69 1.10
C THR A 84 -15.02 -9.96 0.35
N ALA A 85 -15.59 -8.90 0.94
CA ALA A 85 -16.60 -8.07 0.30
C ALA A 85 -16.04 -7.38 -0.97
N VAL A 86 -14.81 -6.88 -0.92
CA VAL A 86 -14.14 -6.30 -2.09
C VAL A 86 -13.87 -7.35 -3.16
N CYS A 87 -13.39 -8.54 -2.78
CA CYS A 87 -13.20 -9.65 -3.72
C CYS A 87 -14.48 -9.97 -4.48
N ARG A 88 -15.60 -10.11 -3.76
CA ARG A 88 -16.91 -10.38 -4.35
C ARG A 88 -17.33 -9.26 -5.30
N SER A 89 -17.27 -8.01 -4.85
CA SER A 89 -17.67 -6.87 -5.68
C SER A 89 -16.85 -6.74 -6.97
N CYS A 90 -15.53 -6.96 -6.90
CA CYS A 90 -14.65 -6.95 -8.06
C CYS A 90 -15.00 -8.07 -9.04
N HIS A 91 -15.19 -9.30 -8.53
CA HIS A 91 -15.54 -10.44 -9.36
C HIS A 91 -16.94 -10.32 -9.97
N ASP A 92 -17.93 -9.83 -9.22
CA ASP A 92 -19.29 -9.61 -9.74
C ASP A 92 -19.29 -8.59 -10.88
N THR A 93 -18.33 -7.65 -10.91
CA THR A 93 -18.26 -6.60 -11.94
C THR A 93 -17.37 -6.96 -13.13
N PHE A 94 -16.24 -7.62 -12.89
CA PHE A 94 -15.18 -7.76 -13.90
C PHE A 94 -14.78 -9.19 -14.22
N ARG A 95 -15.23 -10.19 -13.46
CA ARG A 95 -14.92 -11.58 -13.78
C ARG A 95 -15.71 -11.99 -15.01
N LEU A 96 -14.99 -12.40 -16.05
CA LEU A 96 -15.61 -13.04 -17.21
C LEU A 96 -16.01 -14.48 -16.83
N ILE A 97 -17.28 -14.80 -16.99
CA ILE A 97 -17.75 -16.17 -16.98
C ILE A 97 -17.68 -16.64 -18.44
N ILE A 98 -16.78 -17.58 -18.71
CA ILE A 98 -16.78 -18.26 -20.01
C ILE A 98 -17.85 -19.35 -19.88
N GLU A 99 -18.92 -19.21 -20.65
CA GLU A 99 -19.89 -20.29 -20.80
C GLU A 99 -19.33 -21.27 -21.81
N ASP A 100 -18.98 -22.46 -21.32
CA ASP A 100 -18.55 -23.58 -22.16
C ASP A 100 -19.78 -23.96 -22.99
N GLY A 101 -19.80 -23.55 -24.27
CA GLY A 101 -20.95 -23.74 -25.16
C GLY A 101 -21.41 -25.20 -25.21
N SER A 102 -22.53 -25.47 -24.53
CA SER A 102 -23.27 -26.74 -24.59
C SER A 102 -24.27 -26.73 -25.74
#